data_AF-A0A934C3S0-F1
#
_entry.id   AF-A0A934C3S0-F1
#
_cell.length_a   1.000
_cell.length_b   1.000
_cell.length_c   1.000
_cell.angle_alpha   90.00
_cell.angle_beta   90.00
_cell.angle_gamma   90.00
#
_symmetry.space_group_name_H-M   'P 1'
#
loop_
_entity.id
_entity.type
_entity.pdbx_description
1 polymer ?
#
loop_
_entity_poly.entity_id
_entity_poly.type
_entity_poly.pdbx_seq_one_letter_code
_entity_poly.pdbx_strand_id
1 'polypeptide(L)'
;MIASIAFRKFKALRQTSVELKPFNLVIGPNGSGKTSLIEAMLRLRSLASLPLGTGPAEVGAEGPEIEFHFAAPHEAITARLGCESDLVCNVLRIEPEQAPGWPELRRELASIRSYVLDHEAMTTGSARSEGRELAPDGSNLAAVLAELRDGTPEAFQALSAEMLRILPEFQGLELAAQPDGRVGFSLRLAEGEVIPAEELSQGTLYLIAVLALTFNPEPPRVLCIEEVDRGIHPRMLREIRDALYRLSHPGDGKDASEGVQIVATTHSPYFIDLFRDHPEEVVISQKVGRAARFERLSDRPDLPELLQEGSLGDMWFSGILGGIPEDR
;
A
#
# COMPACT_ATOMS: atom_id res chain seq x y z
N MET A 1 -1.41 -3.93 14.25
CA MET A 1 -0.72 -4.27 12.98
C MET A 1 -0.88 -5.75 12.64
N ILE A 2 -0.90 -6.11 11.35
CA ILE A 2 -0.95 -7.53 10.93
C ILE A 2 0.48 -8.08 11.02
N ALA A 3 0.69 -9.17 11.77
CA ALA A 3 2.00 -9.80 11.93
C ALA A 3 2.27 -10.82 10.82
N SER A 4 1.27 -11.62 10.45
CA SER A 4 1.40 -12.58 9.36
C SER A 4 0.06 -12.93 8.74
N ILE A 5 0.11 -13.41 7.50
CA ILE A 5 -1.05 -13.94 6.78
C ILE A 5 -0.69 -15.32 6.26
N ALA A 6 -1.52 -16.31 6.57
CA ALA A 6 -1.43 -17.67 6.04
C ALA A 6 -2.60 -17.93 5.07
N PHE A 7 -2.26 -18.49 3.92
CA PHE A 7 -3.19 -18.79 2.84
C PHE A 7 -3.29 -20.30 2.62
N ARG A 8 -4.53 -20.79 2.51
CA ARG A 8 -4.83 -22.17 2.13
C ARG A 8 -5.85 -22.16 1.00
N LYS A 9 -5.50 -22.78 -0.13
CA LYS A 9 -6.32 -22.92 -1.33
C LYS A 9 -6.94 -21.60 -1.85
N PHE A 10 -6.29 -20.45 -1.64
CA PHE A 10 -6.81 -19.15 -2.06
C PHE A 10 -6.14 -18.66 -3.34
N LYS A 11 -6.82 -18.74 -4.50
CA LYS A 11 -6.26 -18.35 -5.81
C LYS A 11 -4.94 -19.09 -6.09
N ALA A 12 -3.88 -18.35 -6.44
CA ALA A 12 -2.54 -18.91 -6.61
C ALA A 12 -1.88 -19.31 -5.28
N LEU A 13 -2.36 -18.81 -4.14
CA LEU A 13 -1.81 -19.01 -2.80
C LEU A 13 -2.39 -20.29 -2.18
N ARG A 14 -1.85 -21.44 -2.60
CA ARG A 14 -2.37 -22.76 -2.20
C ARG A 14 -2.01 -23.17 -0.77
N GLN A 15 -0.77 -22.95 -0.36
CA GLN A 15 -0.28 -23.21 0.99
C GLN A 15 0.99 -22.39 1.18
N THR A 16 0.83 -21.15 1.62
CA THR A 16 1.94 -20.22 1.85
C THR A 16 1.57 -19.27 2.97
N SER A 17 2.57 -18.75 3.65
CA SER A 17 2.41 -17.64 4.58
C SER A 17 3.34 -16.51 4.20
N VAL A 18 3.05 -15.32 4.71
CA VAL A 18 3.93 -14.17 4.65
C VAL A 18 3.89 -13.49 6.00
N GLU A 19 5.06 -13.31 6.62
CA GLU A 19 5.21 -12.41 7.76
C GLU A 19 5.24 -10.98 7.25
N LEU A 20 4.66 -10.03 7.97
CA LEU A 20 4.59 -8.63 7.57
C LEU A 20 5.38 -7.76 8.55
N LYS A 21 6.22 -6.90 7.98
CA LYS A 21 6.99 -5.87 8.69
C LYS A 21 6.26 -4.52 8.60
N PRO A 22 6.76 -3.44 9.21
CA PRO A 22 6.21 -2.10 8.97
C PRO A 22 6.17 -1.76 7.48
N PHE A 23 7.24 -2.04 6.74
CA PHE A 23 7.29 -1.88 5.28
C PHE A 23 7.46 -3.23 4.57
N ASN A 24 6.68 -3.46 3.50
CA ASN A 24 6.72 -4.68 2.71
C ASN A 24 6.67 -4.33 1.21
N LEU A 25 7.81 -4.43 0.53
CA LEU A 25 7.89 -4.29 -0.92
C LEU A 25 7.74 -5.66 -1.59
N VAL A 26 6.62 -5.90 -2.25
CA VAL A 26 6.31 -7.19 -2.87
C VAL A 26 6.64 -7.15 -4.37
N ILE A 27 7.57 -8.01 -4.78
CA ILE A 27 8.05 -8.14 -6.17
C ILE A 27 7.71 -9.53 -6.73
N GLY A 28 7.62 -9.67 -8.05
CA GLY A 28 7.28 -10.95 -8.67
C GLY A 28 6.59 -10.81 -10.03
N PRO A 29 6.39 -11.90 -10.79
CA PRO A 29 5.74 -11.84 -12.09
C PRO A 29 4.22 -11.62 -11.97
N ASN A 30 3.56 -11.40 -13.11
CA ASN A 30 2.11 -11.29 -13.14
C ASN A 30 1.45 -12.61 -12.74
N GLY A 31 0.41 -12.53 -11.90
CA GLY A 31 -0.28 -13.70 -11.37
C GLY A 31 0.53 -14.51 -10.34
N SER A 32 1.56 -13.92 -9.73
CA SER A 32 2.30 -14.54 -8.62
C SER A 32 1.62 -14.38 -7.26
N GLY A 33 0.50 -13.64 -7.17
CA GLY A 33 -0.26 -13.48 -5.91
C GLY A 33 -0.03 -12.16 -5.18
N LYS A 34 0.71 -11.19 -5.75
CA LYS A 34 0.89 -9.84 -5.18
C LYS A 34 -0.45 -9.14 -4.93
N THR A 35 -1.28 -9.00 -5.96
CA THR A 35 -2.64 -8.44 -5.83
C THR A 35 -3.52 -9.30 -4.92
N SER A 36 -3.33 -10.62 -4.90
CA SER A 36 -4.08 -11.51 -4.00
C SER A 36 -3.78 -11.29 -2.52
N LEU A 37 -2.54 -10.90 -2.18
CA LEU A 37 -2.18 -10.47 -0.82
C LEU A 37 -2.95 -9.21 -0.40
N ILE A 38 -3.02 -8.21 -1.27
CA ILE A 38 -3.74 -6.95 -1.03
C ILE A 38 -5.25 -7.20 -0.94
N GLU A 39 -5.82 -7.98 -1.87
CA GLU A 39 -7.23 -8.37 -1.85
C GLU A 39 -7.62 -9.09 -0.55
N ALA A 40 -6.73 -9.90 0.03
CA ALA A 40 -6.99 -10.57 1.30
C ALA A 40 -7.15 -9.56 2.45
N MET A 41 -6.28 -8.54 2.52
CA MET A 41 -6.38 -7.47 3.53
C MET A 41 -7.65 -6.64 3.34
N LEU A 42 -8.04 -6.35 2.10
CA LEU A 42 -9.30 -5.65 1.80
C LEU A 42 -10.52 -6.49 2.18
N ARG A 43 -10.48 -7.81 1.95
CA ARG A 43 -11.54 -8.72 2.42
C ARG A 43 -11.64 -8.76 3.93
N LEU A 44 -10.51 -8.79 4.64
CA LEU A 44 -10.49 -8.70 6.09
C LEU A 44 -11.16 -7.40 6.58
N ARG A 45 -10.82 -6.24 5.98
CA ARG A 45 -11.48 -4.96 6.26
C ARG A 45 -12.99 -5.04 6.05
N SER A 46 -13.43 -5.50 4.88
CA SER A 46 -14.85 -5.55 4.54
C SER A 46 -15.63 -6.45 5.49
N LEU A 47 -15.12 -7.66 5.76
CA LEU A 47 -15.79 -8.60 6.65
C LEU A 47 -15.73 -8.19 8.13
N ALA A 48 -14.66 -7.51 8.56
CA ALA A 48 -14.58 -6.95 9.90
C ALA A 48 -15.66 -5.88 10.15
N SER A 49 -16.22 -5.28 9.10
CA SER A 49 -17.35 -4.35 9.24
C SER A 49 -18.70 -5.05 9.52
N LEU A 50 -18.80 -6.35 9.28
CA LEU A 50 -20.01 -7.17 9.43
C LEU A 50 -20.03 -7.93 10.77
N PRO A 51 -21.18 -8.51 11.18
CA PRO A 51 -21.24 -9.44 12.30
C PRO A 51 -20.34 -10.67 12.07
N LEU A 52 -19.68 -11.14 13.14
CA LEU A 52 -18.87 -12.35 13.11
C LEU A 52 -19.74 -13.59 12.86
N GLY A 53 -19.17 -14.58 12.16
CA GLY A 53 -19.83 -15.88 11.98
C GLY A 53 -19.92 -16.67 13.28
N THR A 54 -21.02 -17.37 13.49
CA THR A 54 -21.28 -18.21 14.69
C THR A 54 -21.07 -19.70 14.42
N GLY A 55 -20.73 -20.47 15.46
CA GLY A 55 -20.65 -21.94 15.43
C GLY A 55 -19.22 -22.52 15.41
N PRO A 56 -19.06 -23.82 15.72
CA PRO A 56 -17.76 -24.49 15.75
C PRO A 56 -17.07 -24.42 14.38
N ALA A 57 -15.72 -24.49 14.39
CA ALA A 57 -14.83 -24.38 13.24
C ALA A 57 -14.93 -25.56 12.25
N GLU A 58 -16.12 -26.05 11.93
CA GLU A 58 -16.36 -26.84 10.73
C GLU A 58 -16.62 -25.89 9.56
N VAL A 59 -15.63 -25.02 9.29
CA VAL A 59 -15.41 -24.59 7.90
C VAL A 59 -14.92 -25.84 7.21
N GLY A 60 -15.65 -26.28 6.19
CA GLY A 60 -15.38 -27.54 5.50
C GLY A 60 -13.88 -27.75 5.33
N ALA A 61 -13.39 -28.90 5.77
CA ALA A 61 -11.98 -29.31 5.77
C ALA A 61 -11.31 -29.26 4.37
N GLU A 62 -11.99 -28.77 3.34
CA GLU A 62 -11.56 -28.71 1.95
C GLU A 62 -11.62 -27.33 1.27
N GLY A 63 -12.20 -26.28 1.88
CA GLY A 63 -12.40 -24.96 1.24
C GLY A 63 -11.20 -23.98 1.35
N PRO A 64 -11.21 -22.86 0.60
CA PRO A 64 -10.22 -21.79 0.76
C PRO A 64 -10.33 -21.08 2.10
N GLU A 65 -9.19 -20.83 2.73
CA GLU A 65 -9.07 -20.18 4.04
C GLU A 65 -7.92 -19.17 4.04
N ILE A 66 -8.13 -18.05 4.71
CA ILE A 66 -7.09 -17.06 4.99
C ILE A 66 -7.07 -16.79 6.49
N GLU A 67 -5.91 -16.95 7.10
CA GLU A 67 -5.70 -16.76 8.53
C GLU A 67 -4.76 -15.57 8.75
N PHE A 68 -5.15 -14.66 9.63
CA PHE A 68 -4.43 -13.46 9.98
C PHE A 68 -4.02 -13.53 11.45
N HIS A 69 -2.75 -13.31 11.70
CA HIS A 69 -2.19 -13.11 13.04
C HIS A 69 -1.79 -11.65 13.19
N PHE A 70 -1.94 -11.12 14.41
CA PHE A 70 -1.66 -9.71 14.70
C PHE A 70 -0.46 -9.57 15.63
N ALA A 71 0.22 -8.44 15.52
CA ALA A 71 1.27 -8.07 16.46
C ALA A 71 0.66 -7.51 17.75
N ALA A 72 1.51 -7.22 18.74
CA ALA A 72 1.14 -6.47 19.93
C ALA A 72 0.29 -5.22 19.57
N PRO A 73 -0.78 -4.91 20.34
CA PRO A 73 -1.28 -5.60 21.54
C PRO A 73 -2.28 -6.74 21.25
N HIS A 74 -2.46 -7.12 19.97
CA HIS A 74 -3.53 -8.04 19.54
C HIS A 74 -3.06 -9.48 19.24
N GLU A 75 -1.89 -9.88 19.75
CA GLU A 75 -1.24 -11.19 19.53
C GLU A 75 -2.13 -12.39 19.88
N ALA A 76 -3.01 -12.21 20.87
CA ALA A 76 -3.93 -13.25 21.33
C ALA A 76 -5.14 -13.45 20.39
N ILE A 77 -5.29 -12.61 19.36
CA ILE A 77 -6.41 -12.68 18.41
C ILE A 77 -5.90 -13.30 17.12
N THR A 78 -6.60 -14.31 16.62
CA THR A 78 -6.44 -14.85 15.27
C THR A 78 -7.73 -14.61 14.49
N ALA A 79 -7.64 -14.05 13.29
CA ALA A 79 -8.80 -13.84 12.43
C ALA A 79 -8.78 -14.82 11.25
N ARG A 80 -9.85 -15.59 11.06
CA ARG A 80 -9.99 -16.56 9.97
C ARG A 80 -11.12 -16.18 9.03
N LEU A 81 -10.80 -16.05 7.75
CA LEU A 81 -11.77 -15.88 6.68
C LEU A 81 -12.08 -17.25 6.08
N GLY A 82 -13.35 -17.66 6.17
CA GLY A 82 -13.88 -18.79 5.42
C GLY A 82 -14.40 -18.31 4.07
N CYS A 83 -14.03 -19.02 3.01
CA CYS A 83 -14.44 -18.68 1.66
C CYS A 83 -15.22 -19.83 1.00
N GLU A 84 -16.35 -19.50 0.36
CA GLU A 84 -17.11 -20.43 -0.48
C GLU A 84 -16.38 -20.71 -1.80
N SER A 85 -15.59 -19.75 -2.26
CA SER A 85 -14.70 -19.87 -3.42
C SER A 85 -13.52 -18.90 -3.30
N ASP A 86 -12.53 -19.02 -4.17
CA ASP A 86 -11.37 -18.12 -4.27
C ASP A 86 -11.74 -16.63 -4.48
N LEU A 87 -13.00 -16.35 -4.85
CA LEU A 87 -13.51 -15.00 -5.11
C LEU A 87 -14.52 -14.54 -4.05
N VAL A 88 -15.05 -15.43 -3.22
CA VAL A 88 -16.14 -15.14 -2.28
C VAL A 88 -15.76 -15.64 -0.90
N CYS A 89 -15.26 -14.72 -0.08
CA CYS A 89 -15.10 -14.91 1.36
C CYS A 89 -16.23 -14.16 2.05
N ASN A 90 -17.08 -14.87 2.76
CA ASN A 90 -18.32 -14.34 3.33
C ASN A 90 -18.40 -14.50 4.85
N VAL A 91 -17.47 -15.23 5.46
CA VAL A 91 -17.47 -15.44 6.91
C VAL A 91 -16.13 -15.04 7.50
N LEU A 92 -16.17 -14.14 8.47
CA LEU A 92 -15.05 -13.84 9.35
C LEU A 92 -15.33 -14.43 10.73
N ARG A 93 -14.36 -15.16 11.26
CA ARG A 93 -14.32 -15.66 12.65
C ARG A 93 -13.07 -15.16 13.33
N ILE A 94 -13.12 -15.06 14.65
CA ILE A 94 -11.97 -14.73 15.47
C ILE A 94 -11.78 -15.81 16.54
N GLU A 95 -10.54 -16.06 16.91
CA GLU A 95 -10.15 -16.94 18.01
C GLU A 95 -9.30 -16.15 19.01
N PRO A 96 -9.68 -16.09 20.30
CA PRO A 96 -10.93 -16.61 20.87
C PRO A 96 -12.17 -15.79 20.41
N GLU A 97 -13.35 -16.43 20.36
CA GLU A 97 -14.61 -15.84 19.84
C GLU A 97 -15.02 -14.53 20.55
N GLN A 98 -14.65 -14.38 21.82
CA GLN A 98 -14.92 -13.20 22.65
C GLN A 98 -13.61 -12.53 23.08
N ALA A 99 -12.71 -12.28 22.13
CA ALA A 99 -11.46 -11.59 22.42
C ALA A 99 -11.71 -10.13 22.87
N PRO A 100 -11.24 -9.71 24.06
CA PRO A 100 -11.51 -8.38 24.60
C PRO A 100 -10.92 -7.25 23.74
N GLY A 101 -9.83 -7.50 23.02
CA GLY A 101 -9.21 -6.52 22.10
C GLY A 101 -9.89 -6.41 20.74
N TRP A 102 -10.90 -7.23 20.43
CA TRP A 102 -11.54 -7.24 19.11
C TRP A 102 -12.20 -5.90 18.71
N PRO A 103 -12.95 -5.19 19.58
CA PRO A 103 -13.56 -3.92 19.20
C PRO A 103 -12.55 -2.84 18.79
N GLU A 104 -11.37 -2.84 19.41
CA GLU A 104 -10.27 -1.94 19.04
C GLU A 104 -9.64 -2.36 17.72
N LEU A 105 -9.22 -3.63 17.61
CA LEU A 105 -8.66 -4.18 16.38
C LEU A 105 -9.62 -3.99 15.19
N ARG A 106 -10.92 -4.18 15.37
CA ARG A 106 -11.94 -3.96 14.34
C ARG A 106 -11.93 -2.53 13.80
N ARG A 107 -11.74 -1.52 14.68
CA ARG A 107 -11.62 -0.11 14.25
C ARG A 107 -10.32 0.10 13.46
N GLU A 108 -9.23 -0.52 13.89
CA GLU A 108 -7.96 -0.47 13.16
C GLU A 108 -8.08 -1.12 11.77
N LEU A 109 -8.69 -2.30 11.67
CA LEU A 109 -8.92 -3.00 10.41
C LEU A 109 -9.85 -2.23 9.46
N ALA A 110 -10.82 -1.49 10.00
CA ALA A 110 -11.70 -0.64 9.21
C ALA A 110 -10.93 0.49 8.49
N SER A 111 -9.75 0.86 9.00
CA SER A 111 -8.88 1.88 8.42
C SER A 111 -7.97 1.39 7.29
N ILE A 112 -7.91 0.07 6.99
CA ILE A 112 -7.07 -0.45 5.88
C ILE A 112 -7.46 0.23 4.57
N ARG A 113 -6.49 0.70 3.78
CA ARG A 113 -6.71 1.31 2.46
C ARG A 113 -5.82 0.67 1.40
N SER A 114 -6.31 0.69 0.16
CA SER A 114 -5.57 0.24 -1.01
C SER A 114 -5.75 1.22 -2.15
N TYR A 115 -4.66 1.52 -2.83
CA TYR A 115 -4.63 2.47 -3.93
C TYR A 115 -4.05 1.82 -5.19
N VAL A 116 -4.76 2.02 -6.29
CA VAL A 116 -4.30 1.77 -7.66
C VAL A 116 -4.55 3.08 -8.40
N LEU A 117 -3.62 4.02 -8.21
CA LEU A 117 -3.80 5.39 -8.67
C LEU A 117 -3.90 5.41 -10.20
N ASP A 118 -4.80 6.24 -10.70
CA ASP A 118 -4.97 6.49 -12.13
C ASP A 118 -4.79 7.98 -12.42
N HIS A 119 -3.82 8.28 -13.26
CA HIS A 119 -3.49 9.67 -13.59
C HIS A 119 -4.63 10.43 -14.26
N GLU A 120 -5.43 9.81 -15.13
CA GLU A 120 -6.55 10.49 -15.79
C GLU A 120 -7.61 10.83 -14.74
N ALA A 121 -7.94 9.88 -13.86
CA ALA A 121 -8.87 10.08 -12.75
C ALA A 121 -8.43 11.24 -11.85
N MET A 122 -7.15 11.30 -11.46
CA MET A 122 -6.60 12.32 -10.57
C MET A 122 -6.68 13.76 -11.09
N THR A 123 -6.80 13.96 -12.40
CA THR A 123 -6.94 15.29 -13.00
C THR A 123 -8.36 15.84 -12.96
N THR A 124 -9.35 14.98 -12.73
CA THR A 124 -10.75 15.42 -12.72
C THR A 124 -11.07 16.23 -11.49
N GLY A 125 -11.81 17.32 -11.66
CA GLY A 125 -12.38 18.04 -10.54
C GLY A 125 -13.35 17.12 -9.77
N SER A 126 -13.41 17.29 -8.45
CA SER A 126 -14.26 16.48 -7.58
C SER A 126 -15.13 17.33 -6.66
N ALA A 127 -16.20 16.75 -6.11
CA ALA A 127 -17.06 17.46 -5.17
C ALA A 127 -16.31 17.68 -3.85
N ARG A 128 -16.39 18.89 -3.27
CA ARG A 128 -15.71 19.19 -1.99
C ARG A 128 -16.09 18.23 -0.87
N SER A 129 -17.33 17.72 -0.86
CA SER A 129 -17.81 16.75 0.13
C SER A 129 -17.08 15.40 0.11
N GLU A 130 -16.34 15.11 -0.96
CA GLU A 130 -15.60 13.87 -1.14
C GLU A 130 -14.16 13.95 -0.60
N GLY A 131 -13.74 15.07 0.00
CA GLY A 131 -12.35 15.32 0.37
C GLY A 131 -11.83 14.62 1.63
N ARG A 132 -12.69 13.93 2.39
CA ARG A 132 -12.26 13.30 3.67
C ARG A 132 -11.26 12.16 3.50
N GLU A 133 -11.30 11.47 2.36
CA GLU A 133 -10.48 10.29 2.11
C GLU A 133 -10.19 10.18 0.63
N LEU A 134 -8.93 9.94 0.26
CA LEU A 134 -8.57 9.70 -1.13
C LEU A 134 -9.24 8.43 -1.65
N ALA A 135 -9.88 8.53 -2.82
CA ALA A 135 -10.47 7.43 -3.55
C ALA A 135 -9.37 6.44 -4.01
N PRO A 136 -9.68 5.14 -4.18
CA PRO A 136 -8.68 4.14 -4.57
C PRO A 136 -7.92 4.45 -5.85
N ASP A 137 -8.55 5.15 -6.80
CA ASP A 137 -7.97 5.59 -8.07
C ASP A 137 -7.42 7.03 -8.03
N GLY A 138 -7.62 7.75 -6.92
CA GLY A 138 -7.22 9.15 -6.76
C GLY A 138 -8.15 10.17 -7.41
N SER A 139 -9.33 9.77 -7.93
CA SER A 139 -10.28 10.64 -8.64
C SER A 139 -10.72 11.91 -7.90
N ASN A 140 -10.63 11.92 -6.57
CA ASN A 140 -11.01 13.03 -5.71
C ASN A 140 -9.82 13.80 -5.11
N LEU A 141 -8.62 13.67 -5.69
CA LEU A 141 -7.38 14.30 -5.18
C LEU A 141 -7.55 15.81 -4.91
N ALA A 142 -8.22 16.53 -5.80
CA ALA A 142 -8.47 17.96 -5.63
C ALA A 142 -9.29 18.27 -4.36
N ALA A 143 -10.32 17.47 -4.07
CA ALA A 143 -11.11 17.61 -2.85
C ALA A 143 -10.32 17.24 -1.60
N VAL A 144 -9.46 16.22 -1.66
CA VAL A 144 -8.59 15.84 -0.54
C VAL A 144 -7.60 16.94 -0.20
N LEU A 145 -6.96 17.54 -1.21
CA LEU A 145 -6.06 18.68 -1.01
C LEU A 145 -6.80 19.89 -0.44
N ALA A 146 -8.04 20.15 -0.88
CA ALA A 146 -8.88 21.22 -0.36
C ALA A 146 -9.31 20.98 1.10
N GLU A 147 -9.71 19.75 1.44
CA GLU A 147 -10.03 19.36 2.82
C GLU A 147 -8.80 19.49 3.71
N LEU A 148 -7.62 19.06 3.24
CA LEU A 148 -6.38 19.20 3.99
C LEU A 148 -6.02 20.67 4.22
N ARG A 149 -6.15 21.53 3.19
CA ARG A 149 -5.94 22.99 3.31
C ARG A 149 -6.88 23.63 4.32
N ASP A 150 -8.17 23.26 4.28
CA ASP A 150 -9.21 23.93 5.05
C ASP A 150 -9.30 23.37 6.49
N GLY A 151 -9.07 22.07 6.68
CA GLY A 151 -9.18 21.36 7.97
C GLY A 151 -7.86 21.20 8.74
N THR A 152 -6.71 21.12 8.07
CA THR A 152 -5.39 21.01 8.72
C THR A 152 -4.33 21.82 7.94
N PRO A 153 -4.39 23.16 7.99
CA PRO A 153 -3.55 24.03 7.17
C PRO A 153 -2.04 23.77 7.32
N GLU A 154 -1.58 23.38 8.51
CA GLU A 154 -0.18 23.06 8.78
C GLU A 154 0.28 21.84 7.97
N ALA A 155 -0.56 20.81 7.86
CA ALA A 155 -0.27 19.62 7.07
C ALA A 155 -0.25 19.93 5.57
N PHE A 156 -1.18 20.76 5.09
CA PHE A 156 -1.18 21.23 3.70
C PHE A 156 0.05 22.08 3.36
N GLN A 157 0.48 22.95 4.28
CA GLN A 157 1.70 23.74 4.12
C GLN A 157 2.94 22.85 4.07
N ALA A 158 3.04 21.85 4.94
CA ALA A 158 4.14 20.90 4.95
C ALA A 158 4.18 20.05 3.66
N LEU A 159 3.02 19.57 3.20
CA LEU A 159 2.87 18.90 1.91
C LEU A 159 3.34 19.79 0.75
N SER A 160 2.88 21.03 0.71
CA SER A 160 3.23 21.98 -0.35
C SER A 160 4.73 22.28 -0.34
N ALA A 161 5.33 22.47 0.84
CA ALA A 161 6.77 22.70 0.97
C ALA A 161 7.59 21.49 0.50
N GLU A 162 7.17 20.27 0.84
CA GLU A 162 7.84 19.05 0.38
C GLU A 162 7.70 18.87 -1.14
N MET A 163 6.52 19.14 -1.71
CA MET A 163 6.29 19.12 -3.15
C MET A 163 7.24 20.10 -3.86
N LEU A 164 7.34 21.35 -3.39
CA LEU A 164 8.19 22.38 -4.00
C LEU A 164 9.69 22.09 -3.81
N ARG A 165 10.07 21.40 -2.73
CA ARG A 165 11.45 20.90 -2.56
C ARG A 165 11.80 19.86 -3.63
N ILE A 166 10.86 18.97 -3.96
CA ILE A 166 11.06 17.90 -4.94
C ILE A 166 10.95 18.41 -6.38
N LEU A 167 10.04 19.37 -6.62
CA LEU A 167 9.75 19.95 -7.93
C LEU A 167 10.05 21.47 -7.92
N PRO A 168 11.33 21.88 -7.96
CA PRO A 168 11.74 23.27 -7.84
C PRO A 168 11.34 24.16 -9.04
N GLU A 169 10.86 23.58 -10.13
CA GLU A 169 10.27 24.32 -11.26
C GLU A 169 8.94 24.99 -10.91
N PHE A 170 8.26 24.54 -9.85
CA PHE A 170 7.02 25.14 -9.36
C PHE A 170 7.29 26.06 -8.16
N GLN A 171 6.40 27.02 -7.95
CA GLN A 171 6.40 27.94 -6.81
C GLN A 171 5.14 27.83 -5.93
N GLY A 172 4.11 27.09 -6.36
CA GLY A 172 2.92 26.87 -5.54
C GLY A 172 1.94 25.84 -6.10
N LEU A 173 1.18 25.24 -5.17
CA LEU A 173 -0.01 24.44 -5.47
C LEU A 173 -1.25 25.30 -5.19
N GLU A 174 -2.09 25.47 -6.21
CA GLU A 174 -3.28 26.31 -6.16
C GLU A 174 -4.54 25.45 -6.25
N LEU A 175 -5.56 25.80 -5.46
CA LEU A 175 -6.83 25.09 -5.38
C LEU A 175 -7.95 26.07 -5.69
N ALA A 176 -8.71 25.81 -6.74
CA ALA A 176 -9.75 26.71 -7.24
C ALA A 176 -11.08 25.98 -7.43
N ALA A 177 -12.18 26.70 -7.19
CA ALA A 177 -13.50 26.22 -7.57
C ALA A 177 -13.64 26.27 -9.10
N GLN A 178 -14.21 25.22 -9.68
CA GLN A 178 -14.52 25.11 -11.09
C GLN A 178 -15.96 25.61 -11.35
N PRO A 179 -16.30 26.00 -12.60
CA PRO A 179 -17.63 26.53 -12.95
C PRO A 179 -18.79 25.58 -12.65
N ASP A 180 -18.54 24.27 -12.62
CA ASP A 180 -19.51 23.22 -12.32
C ASP A 180 -19.68 22.95 -10.80
N GLY A 181 -19.05 23.76 -9.95
CA GLY A 181 -19.11 23.66 -8.49
C GLY A 181 -18.13 22.65 -7.88
N ARG A 182 -17.29 22.00 -8.70
CA ARG A 182 -16.22 21.12 -8.25
C ARG A 182 -15.00 21.92 -7.78
N VAL A 183 -14.05 21.24 -7.17
CA VAL A 183 -12.72 21.79 -6.91
C VAL A 183 -11.71 21.13 -7.83
N GLY A 184 -10.83 21.93 -8.42
CA GLY A 184 -9.65 21.49 -9.15
C GLY A 184 -8.39 22.06 -8.52
N PHE A 185 -7.23 21.59 -8.97
CA PHE A 185 -5.94 22.14 -8.59
C PHE A 185 -5.08 22.45 -9.80
N SER A 186 -4.09 23.30 -9.60
CA SER A 186 -3.09 23.68 -10.59
C SER A 186 -1.75 23.93 -9.90
N LEU A 187 -0.66 23.86 -10.66
CA LEU A 187 0.66 24.25 -10.17
C LEU A 187 1.11 25.53 -10.86
N ARG A 188 1.66 26.46 -10.08
CA ARG A 188 2.26 27.68 -10.63
C ARG A 188 3.75 27.46 -10.88
N LEU A 189 4.22 27.65 -12.11
CA LEU A 189 5.63 27.67 -12.47
C LEU A 189 6.35 28.87 -11.87
N ALA A 190 7.65 28.76 -11.64
CA ALA A 190 8.49 29.87 -11.17
C ALA A 190 8.42 31.11 -12.11
N GLU A 191 8.23 30.88 -13.41
CA GLU A 191 8.05 31.93 -14.43
C GLU A 191 6.66 32.60 -14.40
N GLY A 192 5.75 32.13 -13.55
CA GLY A 192 4.44 32.73 -13.29
C GLY A 192 3.26 32.09 -14.01
N GLU A 193 3.51 31.23 -15.00
CA GLU A 193 2.51 30.41 -15.70
C GLU A 193 1.82 29.43 -14.74
N VAL A 194 0.54 29.16 -14.97
CA VAL A 194 -0.27 28.23 -14.16
C VAL A 194 -0.63 27.03 -15.03
N ILE A 195 -0.16 25.85 -14.62
CA ILE A 195 -0.42 24.59 -15.31
C ILE A 195 -1.59 23.89 -14.61
N PRO A 196 -2.74 23.68 -15.28
CA PRO A 196 -3.86 22.97 -14.71
C PRO A 196 -3.54 21.48 -14.54
N ALA A 197 -4.24 20.77 -13.64
CA ALA A 197 -3.95 19.38 -13.31
C ALA A 197 -3.92 18.46 -14.55
N GLU A 198 -4.78 18.71 -15.52
CA GLU A 198 -4.93 17.99 -16.80
C GLU A 198 -3.66 18.03 -17.67
N GLU A 199 -2.78 19.02 -17.45
CA GLU A 199 -1.53 19.22 -18.20
C GLU A 199 -0.28 18.79 -17.42
N LEU A 200 -0.44 18.35 -16.16
CA LEU A 200 0.67 17.89 -15.35
C LEU A 200 1.17 16.51 -15.78
N SER A 201 2.47 16.26 -15.55
CA SER A 201 3.03 14.93 -15.80
C SER A 201 2.42 13.88 -14.87
N GLN A 202 2.32 12.63 -15.34
CA GLN A 202 1.87 11.51 -14.51
C GLN A 202 2.66 11.42 -13.20
N GLY A 203 4.00 11.48 -13.26
CA GLY A 203 4.84 11.42 -12.08
C GLY A 203 4.57 12.56 -11.06
N THR A 204 4.21 13.75 -11.54
CA THR A 204 3.80 14.88 -10.68
C THR A 204 2.49 14.56 -9.94
N LEU A 205 1.48 14.04 -10.65
CA LEU A 205 0.20 13.66 -10.04
C LEU A 205 0.36 12.56 -8.99
N TYR A 206 1.13 11.51 -9.31
CA TYR A 206 1.45 10.43 -8.37
C TYR A 206 2.21 10.94 -7.14
N LEU A 207 3.18 11.84 -7.33
CA LEU A 207 3.88 12.46 -6.20
C LEU A 207 2.89 13.20 -5.30
N ILE A 208 2.04 14.06 -5.85
CA ILE A 208 1.06 14.83 -5.07
C ILE A 208 0.10 13.89 -4.33
N ALA A 209 -0.37 12.81 -4.97
CA ALA A 209 -1.22 11.82 -4.32
C ALA A 209 -0.50 11.09 -3.16
N VAL A 210 0.75 10.67 -3.35
CA VAL A 210 1.55 10.06 -2.27
C VAL A 210 1.79 11.07 -1.14
N LEU A 211 2.09 12.33 -1.46
CA LEU A 211 2.24 13.35 -0.44
C LEU A 211 0.91 13.57 0.32
N ALA A 212 -0.24 13.62 -0.37
CA ALA A 212 -1.55 13.73 0.27
C ALA A 212 -1.83 12.56 1.24
N LEU A 213 -1.40 11.34 0.91
CA LEU A 213 -1.49 10.18 1.80
C LEU A 213 -0.56 10.30 3.01
N THR A 214 0.68 10.75 2.81
CA THR A 214 1.71 10.80 3.87
C THR A 214 1.56 11.99 4.82
N PHE A 215 0.92 13.07 4.38
CA PHE A 215 0.57 14.24 5.19
C PHE A 215 -0.88 14.21 5.70
N ASN A 216 -1.60 13.11 5.50
CA ASN A 216 -2.92 12.94 6.10
C ASN A 216 -2.80 12.92 7.64
N PRO A 217 -3.51 13.80 8.38
CA PRO A 217 -3.46 13.82 9.85
C PRO A 217 -4.04 12.55 10.50
N GLU A 218 -4.90 11.82 9.79
CA GLU A 218 -5.51 10.56 10.24
C GLU A 218 -5.16 9.44 9.25
N PRO A 219 -3.88 8.99 9.20
CA PRO A 219 -3.47 7.98 8.25
C PRO A 219 -4.07 6.61 8.57
N PRO A 220 -4.24 5.74 7.56
CA PRO A 220 -4.73 4.37 7.78
C PRO A 220 -3.72 3.54 8.56
N ARG A 221 -4.16 2.50 9.26
CA ARG A 221 -3.24 1.54 9.93
C ARG A 221 -2.49 0.66 8.95
N VAL A 222 -3.08 0.36 7.79
CA VAL A 222 -2.44 -0.37 6.70
C VAL A 222 -2.70 0.35 5.38
N LEU A 223 -1.64 0.63 4.65
CA LEU A 223 -1.64 1.28 3.35
C LEU A 223 -1.08 0.33 2.30
N CYS A 224 -1.94 -0.13 1.39
CA CYS A 224 -1.55 -0.90 0.22
C CYS A 224 -1.44 0.03 -1.00
N ILE A 225 -0.35 -0.07 -1.77
CA ILE A 225 -0.17 0.68 -3.01
C ILE A 225 0.28 -0.30 -4.09
N GLU A 226 -0.53 -0.48 -5.13
CA GLU A 226 -0.13 -1.28 -6.29
C GLU A 226 0.66 -0.43 -7.29
N GLU A 227 1.71 -1.02 -7.85
CA GLU A 227 2.56 -0.40 -8.86
C GLU A 227 3.05 0.99 -8.41
N VAL A 228 3.70 1.04 -7.24
CA VAL A 228 4.15 2.29 -6.58
C VAL A 228 5.11 3.13 -7.44
N ASP A 229 5.72 2.53 -8.46
CA ASP A 229 6.63 3.15 -9.43
C ASP A 229 5.95 3.63 -10.72
N ARG A 230 4.65 3.38 -10.92
CA ARG A 230 3.94 3.63 -12.17
C ARG A 230 3.98 5.10 -12.58
N GLY A 231 4.43 5.36 -13.81
CA GLY A 231 4.47 6.72 -14.38
C GLY A 231 5.52 7.65 -13.75
N ILE A 232 6.34 7.15 -12.82
CA ILE A 232 7.32 7.94 -12.09
C ILE A 232 8.70 7.78 -12.72
N HIS A 233 9.37 8.91 -12.98
CA HIS A 233 10.74 8.89 -13.49
C HIS A 233 11.70 8.26 -12.45
N PRO A 234 12.67 7.41 -12.84
CA PRO A 234 13.55 6.70 -11.90
C PRO A 234 14.23 7.58 -10.83
N ARG A 235 14.59 8.81 -11.19
CA ARG A 235 15.20 9.78 -10.25
C ARG A 235 14.26 10.22 -9.11
N MET A 236 12.94 10.11 -9.29
CA MET A 236 11.94 10.49 -8.29
C MET A 236 11.48 9.32 -7.42
N LEU A 237 11.81 8.08 -7.79
CA LEU A 237 11.43 6.88 -7.02
C LEU A 237 11.90 6.94 -5.56
N ARG A 238 13.08 7.55 -5.32
CA ARG A 238 13.61 7.77 -3.97
C ARG A 238 12.70 8.65 -3.13
N GLU A 239 12.14 9.70 -3.70
CA GLU A 239 11.25 10.64 -3.00
C GLU A 239 9.95 9.94 -2.59
N ILE A 240 9.39 9.10 -3.48
CA ILE A 240 8.21 8.28 -3.20
C ILE A 240 8.49 7.29 -2.07
N ARG A 241 9.60 6.55 -2.15
CA ARG A 241 10.03 5.65 -1.08
C ARG A 241 10.17 6.43 0.23
N ASP A 242 10.87 7.55 0.26
CA ASP A 242 11.18 8.27 1.50
C ASP A 242 9.94 8.85 2.16
N ALA A 243 8.98 9.33 1.37
CA ALA A 243 7.69 9.78 1.89
C ALA A 243 6.93 8.62 2.56
N LEU A 244 6.85 7.46 1.91
CA LEU A 244 6.23 6.26 2.48
C LEU A 244 7.01 5.72 3.69
N TYR A 245 8.35 5.77 3.66
CA TYR A 245 9.19 5.27 4.74
C TYR A 245 8.99 6.08 6.02
N ARG A 246 8.88 7.40 5.93
CA ARG A 246 8.55 8.28 7.07
C ARG A 246 7.17 7.99 7.67
N LEU A 247 6.21 7.60 6.83
CA LEU A 247 4.87 7.21 7.26
C LEU A 247 4.88 5.85 7.98
N SER A 248 5.73 4.92 7.52
CA SER A 248 5.85 3.59 8.11
C SER A 248 6.70 3.53 9.38
N HIS A 249 7.78 4.31 9.40
CA HIS A 249 8.76 4.39 10.49
C HIS A 249 8.75 5.82 11.07
N PRO A 250 7.74 6.16 11.88
CA PRO A 250 7.69 7.48 12.50
C PRO A 250 8.94 7.70 13.36
N GLY A 251 9.54 8.89 13.27
CA GLY A 251 10.81 9.22 13.92
C GLY A 251 10.77 9.23 15.46
N ASP A 252 11.91 9.61 16.05
CA ASP A 252 12.16 9.51 17.49
C ASP A 252 11.03 10.10 18.37
N GLY A 253 10.51 9.26 19.28
CA GLY A 253 9.49 9.64 20.26
C GLY A 253 8.08 9.12 19.97
N LYS A 254 7.84 8.48 18.82
CA LYS A 254 6.63 7.71 18.53
C LYS A 254 6.93 6.22 18.60
N ASP A 255 5.99 5.43 19.11
CA ASP A 255 6.13 3.97 19.12
C ASP A 255 6.06 3.45 17.67
N ALA A 256 6.88 2.45 17.33
CA ALA A 256 6.81 1.78 16.03
C ALA A 256 5.42 1.18 15.77
N SER A 257 4.67 0.87 16.85
CA SER A 257 3.26 0.45 16.77
C SER A 257 2.31 1.54 16.25
N GLU A 258 2.72 2.80 16.25
CA GLU A 258 1.96 3.95 15.72
C GLU A 258 2.23 4.21 14.23
N GLY A 259 3.24 3.56 13.64
CA GLY A 259 3.53 3.66 12.21
C GLY A 259 2.47 3.02 11.33
N VAL A 260 2.44 3.38 10.05
CA VAL A 260 1.55 2.76 9.05
C VAL A 260 2.19 1.51 8.47
N GLN A 261 1.43 0.42 8.37
CA GLN A 261 1.92 -0.79 7.72
C GLN A 261 1.81 -0.60 6.22
N ILE A 262 2.92 -0.62 5.50
CA ILE A 262 2.95 -0.43 4.06
C ILE A 262 3.11 -1.76 3.35
N VAL A 263 2.27 -1.98 2.35
CA VAL A 263 2.35 -3.11 1.42
C VAL A 263 2.34 -2.54 0.02
N ALA A 264 3.52 -2.37 -0.55
CA ALA A 264 3.69 -1.81 -1.89
C ALA A 264 4.03 -2.92 -2.88
N THR A 265 3.55 -2.83 -4.12
CA THR A 265 4.03 -3.68 -5.22
C THR A 265 4.82 -2.84 -6.22
N THR A 266 5.84 -3.43 -6.83
CA THR A 266 6.63 -2.76 -7.88
C THR A 266 7.05 -3.74 -8.96
N HIS A 267 7.24 -3.20 -10.17
CA HIS A 267 7.90 -3.88 -11.28
C HIS A 267 9.20 -3.19 -11.70
N SER A 268 9.65 -2.18 -10.95
CA SER A 268 10.85 -1.39 -11.27
C SER A 268 12.08 -1.93 -10.56
N PRO A 269 13.10 -2.43 -11.30
CA PRO A 269 14.40 -2.79 -10.72
C PRO A 269 15.01 -1.64 -9.91
N TYR A 270 14.84 -0.40 -10.37
CA TYR A 270 15.35 0.80 -9.70
C TYR A 270 14.67 1.07 -8.36
N PHE A 271 13.40 0.68 -8.18
CA PHE A 271 12.73 0.84 -6.89
C PHE A 271 13.25 -0.20 -5.88
N ILE A 272 13.51 -1.43 -6.34
CA ILE A 272 14.09 -2.50 -5.52
C ILE A 272 15.48 -2.11 -5.00
N ASP A 273 16.30 -1.47 -5.83
CA ASP A 273 17.64 -0.99 -5.45
C ASP A 273 17.62 -0.01 -4.25
N LEU A 274 16.50 0.67 -4.02
CA LEU A 274 16.35 1.56 -2.88
C LEU A 274 16.20 0.83 -1.54
N PHE A 275 16.03 -0.51 -1.56
CA PHE A 275 15.92 -1.38 -0.39
C PHE A 275 17.17 -2.23 -0.17
N ARG A 276 18.31 -1.88 -0.82
CA ARG A 276 19.58 -2.59 -0.65
C ARG A 276 20.01 -2.74 0.81
N ASP A 277 19.81 -1.69 1.60
CA ASP A 277 20.17 -1.65 3.03
C ASP A 277 19.06 -2.21 3.94
N HIS A 278 17.90 -2.56 3.37
CA HIS A 278 16.72 -3.11 4.06
C HIS A 278 16.15 -4.34 3.32
N PRO A 279 16.97 -5.35 3.00
CA PRO A 279 16.52 -6.52 2.23
C PRO A 279 15.40 -7.29 2.95
N GLU A 280 15.31 -7.18 4.27
CA GLU A 280 14.27 -7.78 5.07
C GLU A 280 12.88 -7.23 4.81
N GLU A 281 12.74 -6.10 4.13
CA GLU A 281 11.46 -5.51 3.72
C GLU A 281 11.00 -5.97 2.33
N VAL A 282 11.90 -6.59 1.54
CA VAL A 282 11.60 -7.09 0.19
C VAL A 282 11.04 -8.51 0.26
N VAL A 283 9.84 -8.70 -0.28
CA VAL A 283 9.15 -9.99 -0.37
C VAL A 283 9.08 -10.43 -1.83
N ILE A 284 9.72 -11.55 -2.14
CA ILE A 284 9.67 -12.17 -3.46
C ILE A 284 8.46 -13.09 -3.54
N SER A 285 7.55 -12.76 -4.44
CA SER A 285 6.39 -13.56 -4.81
C SER A 285 6.76 -14.45 -5.99
N GLN A 286 7.12 -15.69 -5.71
CA GLN A 286 7.52 -16.67 -6.71
C GLN A 286 6.31 -17.47 -7.19
N LYS A 287 6.26 -17.75 -8.50
CA LYS A 287 5.29 -18.67 -9.08
C LYS A 287 5.98 -19.98 -9.41
N VAL A 288 5.54 -21.07 -8.79
CA VAL A 288 6.03 -22.43 -9.04
C VAL A 288 4.86 -23.25 -9.60
N GLY A 289 4.81 -23.39 -10.93
CA GLY A 289 3.68 -24.00 -11.63
C GLY A 289 2.36 -23.25 -11.38
N ARG A 290 1.42 -23.89 -10.67
CA ARG A 290 0.10 -23.30 -10.31
C ARG A 290 0.02 -22.75 -8.88
N ALA A 291 1.12 -22.77 -8.15
CA ALA A 291 1.18 -22.26 -6.78
C ALA A 291 2.10 -21.05 -6.71
N ALA A 292 1.79 -20.13 -5.81
CA ALA A 292 2.64 -19.02 -5.45
C ALA A 292 3.20 -19.21 -4.04
N ARG A 293 4.43 -18.75 -3.83
CA ARG A 293 5.13 -18.73 -2.54
C ARG A 293 5.71 -17.34 -2.28
N PHE A 294 5.74 -16.95 -1.02
CA PHE A 294 6.42 -15.73 -0.57
C PHE A 294 7.71 -16.12 0.14
N GLU A 295 8.79 -15.40 -0.16
CA GLU A 295 10.10 -15.54 0.46
C GLU A 295 10.66 -14.15 0.70
N ARG A 296 11.17 -13.82 1.90
CA ARG A 296 11.86 -12.55 2.08
C ARG A 296 13.25 -12.64 1.51
N LEU A 297 13.70 -11.53 0.93
CA LEU A 297 15.06 -11.46 0.40
C LEU A 297 16.09 -11.72 1.52
N SER A 298 15.84 -11.26 2.74
CA SER A 298 16.68 -11.53 3.92
C SER A 298 16.78 -13.00 4.34
N ASP A 299 15.85 -13.85 3.92
CA ASP A 299 15.84 -15.27 4.31
C ASP A 299 16.80 -16.09 3.44
N ARG A 300 17.32 -15.49 2.37
CA ARG A 300 18.24 -16.12 1.43
C ARG A 300 19.64 -16.24 2.04
N PRO A 301 20.21 -17.45 2.12
CA PRO A 301 21.54 -17.66 2.69
C PRO A 301 22.66 -17.07 1.82
N ASP A 302 22.44 -16.92 0.52
CA ASP A 302 23.39 -16.39 -0.47
C ASP A 302 23.30 -14.86 -0.65
N LEU A 303 22.40 -14.18 0.07
CA LEU A 303 22.21 -12.73 -0.06
C LEU A 303 23.49 -11.91 0.21
N PRO A 304 24.30 -12.19 1.25
CA PRO A 304 25.48 -11.39 1.53
C PRO A 304 26.52 -11.41 0.40
N GLU A 305 26.67 -12.54 -0.28
CA GLU A 305 27.52 -12.68 -1.46
C GLU A 305 26.92 -11.92 -2.65
N LEU A 306 25.63 -12.11 -2.92
CA LEU A 306 24.92 -11.44 -4.00
C LEU A 306 24.99 -9.91 -3.91
N LEU A 307 24.87 -9.35 -2.71
CA LEU A 307 24.98 -7.91 -2.47
C LEU A 307 26.37 -7.33 -2.80
N GLN A 308 27.41 -8.17 -2.92
CA GLN A 308 28.75 -7.77 -3.35
C GLN A 308 28.90 -7.79 -4.87
N GLU A 309 28.10 -8.58 -5.58
CA GLU A 309 28.22 -8.81 -7.02
C GLU A 309 27.48 -7.77 -7.87
N GLY A 310 26.37 -7.21 -7.37
CA GLY A 310 25.56 -6.27 -8.16
C GLY A 310 24.45 -5.56 -7.39
N SER A 311 23.60 -4.85 -8.12
CA SER A 311 22.40 -4.22 -7.58
C SER A 311 21.26 -5.24 -7.45
N LEU A 312 20.32 -5.00 -6.52
CA LEU A 312 19.17 -5.89 -6.34
C LEU A 312 18.29 -5.93 -7.60
N GLY A 313 18.15 -4.78 -8.26
CA GLY A 313 17.42 -4.63 -9.51
C GLY A 313 18.01 -5.48 -10.63
N ASP A 314 19.33 -5.43 -10.83
CA ASP A 314 20.01 -6.22 -11.87
C ASP A 314 19.91 -7.72 -11.60
N MET A 315 20.04 -8.13 -10.34
CA MET A 315 19.91 -9.52 -9.93
C MET A 315 18.48 -10.04 -10.03
N TRP A 316 17.48 -9.19 -9.78
CA TRP A 316 16.09 -9.56 -10.02
C TRP A 316 15.79 -9.69 -11.51
N PHE A 317 16.22 -8.71 -12.32
CA PHE A 317 16.02 -8.70 -13.77
C PHE A 317 16.67 -9.90 -14.46
N SER A 318 17.88 -10.28 -14.04
CA SER A 318 18.60 -11.44 -14.57
C SER A 318 18.10 -12.80 -14.04
N GLY A 319 17.15 -12.80 -13.08
CA GLY A 319 16.55 -14.00 -12.51
C GLY A 319 17.31 -14.62 -11.33
N ILE A 320 18.46 -14.05 -10.92
CA ILE A 320 19.27 -14.52 -9.79
C ILE A 320 18.47 -14.51 -8.48
N LEU A 321 17.68 -13.45 -8.25
CA LEU A 321 16.80 -13.37 -7.07
C LEU A 321 15.54 -14.25 -7.18
N GLY A 322 15.23 -14.78 -8.36
CA GLY A 322 13.95 -15.44 -8.64
C GLY A 322 12.79 -14.45 -8.75
N GLY A 323 11.56 -14.96 -8.76
CA GLY A 323 10.37 -14.10 -8.91
C GLY A 323 10.30 -13.40 -10.27
N ILE A 324 10.74 -14.08 -11.33
CA ILE A 324 10.59 -13.67 -12.73
C ILE A 324 9.64 -14.62 -13.48
N PRO A 325 9.09 -14.24 -14.65
CA PRO A 325 8.31 -15.15 -15.49
C PRO A 325 9.13 -16.38 -15.91
N GLU A 326 8.51 -17.56 -15.99
CA GLU A 326 9.17 -18.76 -16.56
C GLU A 326 9.47 -18.52 -18.06
N ASP A 327 10.70 -18.81 -18.48
CA ASP A 327 11.06 -18.85 -19.90
C ASP A 327 10.22 -19.94 -20.60
N ARG A 328 9.55 -19.57 -21.69
CA ARG A 328 8.72 -20.46 -22.49
C ARG A 328 9.51 -21.29 -23.48
#